data_AF-A0A1A8E9A2-F1
#
_entry.id   AF-A0A1A8E9A2-F1
#
_cell.length_a   1.000
_cell.length_b   1.000
_cell.length_c   1.000
_cell.angle_alpha   90.00
_cell.angle_beta   90.00
_cell.angle_gamma   90.00
#
_symmetry.space_group_name_H-M   'P 1'
#
loop_
_entity.id
_entity.type
_entity.pdbx_description
1 polymer ?
#
loop_
_entity_poly.entity_id
_entity_poly.type
_entity_poly.pdbx_seq_one_letter_code
_entity_poly.pdbx_strand_id
1 'polypeptide(L)'
;MEQLEEELTCPVCCGLFEDPRVLLCSHSFCKKCLDGLLEGIRGPAFRIPIKCPTCRKETPHNGANSLQINYSLRGIVDKFSKIKVMPKMKVCKQHCDQPLNMFCATDLRLICGFCATTDEHKGHGFCSLDDAYEQEKKAFGELQHEVKSWRSADMLSCLETLQASKKKALRSITKDAEKVADYFDKLISSLECKKSEILSDFETLKLVVMQAYDPEITKLSAALEEQRGALSIIESFRSASEPLCFLQQMQEFREKMKVLKETPLPSRKDMDVGPLVSEFDVKRWDSLRLSEVDKISVPCESGSRTRSAWITVRRWIVLFLITLPMSLLILPLLLDTTEMTSMIQVFPTKRSLHADAYLRKVTEICADMVDAGQEYVNKFIDSTVHFMHRCKL
;
A
#
# COMPACT_ATOMS: atom_id res chain seq x y z
N MET A 1 -47.89 42.46 -19.95
CA MET A 1 -47.99 43.29 -18.73
C MET A 1 -46.94 44.40 -18.69
N GLU A 2 -45.74 44.20 -19.27
CA GLU A 2 -44.67 45.22 -19.30
C GLU A 2 -45.06 46.51 -20.05
N GLN A 3 -45.72 46.38 -21.20
CA GLN A 3 -46.23 47.54 -21.98
C GLN A 3 -47.21 48.44 -21.19
N LEU A 4 -48.00 47.85 -20.28
CA LEU A 4 -48.93 48.61 -19.45
C LEU A 4 -48.24 49.29 -18.26
N GLU A 5 -47.13 48.72 -17.77
CA GLU A 5 -46.35 49.33 -16.69
C GLU A 5 -45.68 50.63 -17.15
N GLU A 6 -45.16 50.65 -18.38
CA GLU A 6 -44.58 51.85 -19.00
C GLU A 6 -45.59 53.01 -19.10
N GLU A 7 -46.83 52.72 -19.48
CA GLU A 7 -47.90 53.73 -19.56
C GLU A 7 -48.36 54.27 -18.20
N LEU A 8 -48.13 53.50 -17.12
CA LEU A 8 -48.49 53.86 -15.75
C LEU A 8 -47.32 54.45 -14.94
N THR A 9 -46.20 54.73 -15.61
CA THR A 9 -44.98 55.22 -15.00
C THR A 9 -44.83 56.73 -15.20
N CYS A 10 -44.49 57.43 -14.12
CA CYS A 10 -44.19 58.85 -14.17
C CYS A 10 -42.86 59.07 -14.91
N PRO A 11 -42.81 59.92 -15.95
CA PRO A 11 -41.60 60.14 -16.74
C PRO A 11 -40.50 60.92 -15.99
N VAL A 12 -40.77 61.39 -14.77
CA VAL A 12 -39.79 62.14 -13.95
C VAL A 12 -39.09 61.22 -12.94
N CYS A 13 -39.84 60.44 -12.15
CA CYS A 13 -39.24 59.52 -11.19
C CYS A 13 -39.04 58.11 -11.72
N CYS A 14 -39.54 57.81 -12.92
CA CYS A 14 -39.53 56.48 -13.54
C CYS A 14 -40.17 55.38 -12.65
N GLY A 15 -41.03 55.78 -11.72
CA GLY A 15 -41.85 54.88 -10.91
C GLY A 15 -43.33 55.05 -11.20
N LEU A 16 -44.16 54.11 -10.75
CA LEU A 16 -45.62 54.19 -10.89
C LEU A 16 -46.16 55.51 -10.31
N PHE A 17 -47.18 56.09 -10.94
CA PHE A 17 -47.70 57.39 -10.52
C PHE A 17 -48.22 57.38 -9.06
N GLU A 18 -47.58 58.18 -8.21
CA GLU A 18 -47.98 58.42 -6.82
C GLU A 18 -48.59 59.83 -6.70
N ASP A 19 -49.87 59.90 -6.30
CA ASP A 19 -50.67 61.14 -6.28
C ASP A 19 -50.55 61.95 -7.59
N PRO A 20 -50.99 61.39 -8.74
CA PRO A 20 -50.81 62.02 -10.04
C PRO A 20 -51.58 63.34 -10.15
N ARG A 21 -50.88 64.40 -10.55
CA ARG A 21 -51.43 65.73 -10.82
C ARG A 21 -51.43 66.01 -12.31
N VAL A 22 -52.51 66.60 -12.83
CA VAL A 22 -52.68 66.90 -14.26
C VAL A 22 -52.36 68.36 -14.53
N LEU A 23 -51.47 68.63 -15.49
CA LEU A 23 -51.21 69.98 -16.01
C LEU A 23 -52.26 70.36 -17.08
N LEU A 24 -52.42 71.65 -17.41
CA LEU A 24 -53.36 72.08 -18.46
C LEU A 24 -53.06 71.49 -19.85
N CYS A 25 -51.83 71.04 -20.08
CA CYS A 25 -51.46 70.28 -21.27
C CYS A 25 -51.89 68.79 -21.23
N SER A 26 -52.67 68.38 -20.23
CA SER A 26 -53.18 67.02 -19.96
C SER A 26 -52.12 65.96 -19.59
N HIS A 27 -50.84 66.31 -19.51
CA HIS A 27 -49.81 65.41 -18.99
C HIS A 27 -49.91 65.31 -17.45
N SER A 28 -49.73 64.10 -16.94
CA SER A 28 -49.79 63.79 -15.51
C SER A 28 -48.39 63.50 -14.95
N PHE A 29 -48.13 63.89 -13.71
CA PHE A 29 -46.87 63.65 -12.99
C PHE A 29 -47.16 63.42 -11.50
N CYS A 30 -46.29 62.70 -10.79
CA CYS A 30 -46.43 62.57 -9.33
C CYS A 30 -46.36 63.95 -8.68
N LYS A 31 -47.18 64.19 -7.65
CA LYS A 31 -47.13 65.46 -6.89
C LYS A 31 -45.71 65.80 -6.42
N LYS A 32 -45.00 64.83 -5.82
CA LYS A 32 -43.62 65.00 -5.35
C LYS A 32 -42.65 65.39 -6.48
N CYS A 33 -42.85 64.85 -7.70
CA CYS A 33 -42.04 65.20 -8.86
C CYS A 33 -42.26 66.65 -9.30
N LEU A 34 -43.51 67.12 -9.26
CA LEU A 34 -43.82 68.52 -9.57
C LEU A 34 -43.33 69.47 -8.48
N ASP A 35 -43.43 69.09 -7.21
CA ASP A 35 -42.87 69.86 -6.09
C ASP A 35 -41.35 70.01 -6.22
N GLY A 36 -40.62 68.94 -6.54
CA GLY A 36 -39.17 69.00 -6.77
C GLY A 36 -38.75 69.88 -7.96
N LEU A 37 -39.57 69.96 -9.02
CA LEU A 37 -39.33 70.87 -10.15
C LEU A 37 -39.49 72.35 -9.76
N LEU A 38 -40.33 72.63 -8.76
CA LEU A 38 -40.55 73.98 -8.25
C LEU A 38 -39.44 74.42 -7.27
N GLU A 39 -38.94 73.50 -6.43
CA GLU A 39 -37.84 73.77 -5.50
C GLU A 39 -36.51 74.11 -6.20
N GLY A 40 -36.30 73.62 -7.43
CA GLY A 40 -35.11 73.90 -8.24
C GLY A 40 -34.98 75.35 -8.76
N ILE A 41 -36.02 76.19 -8.62
CA ILE A 41 -36.07 77.55 -9.19
C ILE A 41 -35.92 78.59 -8.07
N ARG A 42 -34.72 79.14 -7.87
CA ARG A 42 -34.46 80.21 -6.88
C ARG A 42 -34.94 81.57 -7.39
N GLY A 43 -36.10 82.02 -6.93
CA GLY A 43 -36.67 83.37 -7.16
C GLY A 43 -37.84 83.66 -6.19
N PRO A 44 -38.26 84.93 -6.01
CA PRO A 44 -39.27 85.30 -5.02
C PRO A 44 -40.60 84.53 -5.23
N ALA A 45 -41.15 84.06 -4.11
CA ALA A 45 -42.05 82.90 -3.99
C ALA A 45 -43.49 83.04 -4.52
N PHE A 46 -43.76 83.94 -5.47
CA PHE A 46 -45.12 84.16 -5.97
C PHE A 46 -45.19 84.10 -7.51
N ARG A 47 -45.73 82.97 -8.01
CA ARG A 47 -46.18 82.68 -9.38
C ARG A 47 -45.10 82.34 -10.43
N ILE A 48 -44.32 81.29 -10.20
CA ILE A 48 -43.48 80.70 -11.25
C ILE A 48 -44.31 79.68 -12.06
N PRO A 49 -44.45 79.81 -13.39
CA PRO A 49 -45.16 78.85 -14.22
C PRO A 49 -44.45 77.49 -14.25
N ILE A 50 -45.19 76.39 -14.10
CA ILE A 50 -44.63 75.03 -14.23
C ILE A 50 -44.49 74.71 -15.72
N LYS A 51 -43.26 74.42 -16.16
CA LYS A 51 -42.99 73.89 -17.50
C LYS A 51 -43.18 72.38 -17.51
N CYS A 52 -44.08 71.88 -18.37
CA CYS A 52 -44.31 70.45 -18.52
C CYS A 52 -43.03 69.73 -18.99
N PRO A 53 -42.52 68.72 -18.25
CA PRO A 53 -41.35 67.94 -18.66
C PRO A 53 -41.49 67.26 -20.03
N THR A 54 -42.72 66.89 -20.41
CA THR A 54 -42.98 66.16 -21.66
C THR A 54 -43.12 67.08 -22.88
N CYS A 55 -43.91 68.16 -22.77
CA CYS A 55 -44.26 69.00 -23.92
C CYS A 55 -43.84 70.48 -23.79
N ARG A 56 -43.17 70.85 -22.70
CA ARG A 56 -42.63 72.19 -22.40
C ARG A 56 -43.66 73.33 -22.32
N LYS A 57 -44.96 73.05 -22.46
CA LYS A 57 -46.03 74.03 -22.25
C LYS A 57 -46.04 74.51 -20.80
N GLU A 58 -46.16 75.82 -20.62
CA GLU A 58 -46.22 76.47 -19.32
C GLU A 58 -47.62 76.40 -18.73
N THR A 59 -47.70 76.14 -17.43
CA THR A 59 -48.96 76.03 -16.71
C THR A 59 -48.93 77.01 -15.53
N PRO A 60 -49.74 78.09 -15.54
CA PRO A 60 -49.72 79.11 -14.49
C PRO A 60 -50.42 78.59 -13.22
N HIS A 61 -49.65 78.12 -12.24
CA HIS A 61 -50.17 77.57 -10.99
C HIS A 61 -49.33 77.96 -9.77
N ASN A 62 -49.99 78.00 -8.60
CA ASN A 62 -49.35 78.29 -7.32
C ASN A 62 -49.00 76.97 -6.61
N GLY A 63 -47.98 76.28 -7.12
CA GLY A 63 -47.49 75.02 -6.57
C GLY A 63 -48.30 73.79 -6.99
N ALA A 64 -47.73 72.59 -6.80
CA ALA A 64 -48.35 71.34 -7.25
C ALA A 64 -49.68 71.01 -6.54
N ASN A 65 -49.89 71.55 -5.34
CA ASN A 65 -51.15 71.41 -4.59
C ASN A 65 -52.36 72.05 -5.28
N SER A 66 -52.13 73.06 -6.12
CA SER A 66 -53.20 73.74 -6.86
C SER A 66 -53.64 73.02 -8.14
N LEU A 67 -52.92 71.96 -8.53
CA LEU A 67 -53.25 71.14 -9.69
C LEU A 67 -54.26 70.05 -9.34
N GLN A 68 -55.16 69.78 -10.28
CA GLN A 68 -56.16 68.73 -10.15
C GLN A 68 -55.50 67.34 -10.08
N ILE A 69 -56.04 66.47 -9.22
CA ILE A 69 -55.62 65.07 -9.11
C ILE A 69 -56.23 64.27 -10.25
N ASN A 70 -55.43 63.44 -10.92
CA ASN A 70 -55.92 62.43 -11.86
C ASN A 70 -56.43 61.20 -11.09
N TYR A 71 -57.65 61.27 -10.57
CA TYR A 71 -58.24 60.16 -9.79
C TYR A 71 -58.35 58.87 -10.60
N SER A 72 -58.60 58.95 -11.91
CA SER A 72 -58.66 57.79 -12.81
C SER A 72 -57.31 57.08 -12.89
N LEU A 73 -56.24 57.83 -13.17
CA LEU A 73 -54.88 57.28 -13.23
C LEU A 73 -54.45 56.69 -11.89
N ARG A 74 -54.74 57.39 -10.78
CA ARG A 74 -54.50 56.88 -9.42
C ARG A 74 -55.20 55.54 -9.19
N GLY A 75 -56.49 55.45 -9.52
CA GLY A 75 -57.26 54.23 -9.37
C GLY A 75 -56.77 53.06 -10.25
N ILE A 76 -56.25 53.36 -11.45
CA ILE A 76 -55.65 52.34 -12.34
C ILE A 76 -54.33 51.83 -11.77
N VAL A 77 -53.45 52.74 -11.30
CA VAL A 77 -52.16 52.38 -10.66
C VAL A 77 -52.38 51.54 -9.40
N ASP A 78 -53.38 51.90 -8.58
CA ASP A 78 -53.73 51.15 -7.37
C ASP A 78 -54.18 49.71 -7.69
N LYS A 79 -54.99 49.54 -8.74
CA LYS A 79 -55.43 48.21 -9.19
C LYS A 79 -54.30 47.40 -9.81
N PHE A 80 -53.47 48.03 -10.65
CA PHE A 80 -52.30 47.39 -11.26
C PHE A 80 -51.32 46.88 -10.20
N SER A 81 -51.04 47.69 -9.18
CA SER A 81 -50.18 47.32 -8.05
C SER A 81 -50.70 46.10 -7.30
N LYS A 82 -52.03 45.99 -7.10
CA LYS A 82 -52.65 44.80 -6.46
C LYS A 82 -52.50 43.54 -7.31
N ILE A 83 -52.65 43.64 -8.63
CA ILE A 83 -52.50 42.50 -9.55
C ILE A 83 -51.03 42.03 -9.58
N LYS A 84 -50.06 42.95 -9.56
CA LYS A 84 -48.62 42.63 -9.58
C LYS A 84 -48.15 41.85 -8.34
N VAL A 85 -48.84 42.01 -7.21
CA VAL A 85 -48.52 41.33 -5.94
C VAL A 85 -49.15 39.93 -5.83
N MET A 86 -50.10 39.58 -6.70
CA MET A 86 -50.66 38.23 -6.69
C MET A 86 -49.61 37.20 -7.14
N PRO A 87 -49.47 36.06 -6.45
CA PRO A 87 -48.56 35.01 -6.87
C PRO A 87 -48.89 34.57 -8.30
N LYS A 88 -47.91 34.63 -9.20
CA LYS A 88 -48.09 34.09 -10.56
C LYS A 88 -48.31 32.58 -10.44
N MET A 89 -49.50 32.11 -10.81
CA MET A 89 -49.77 30.68 -10.92
C MET A 89 -48.80 30.07 -11.93
N LYS A 90 -48.24 28.91 -11.60
CA LYS A 90 -47.41 28.17 -12.54
C LYS A 90 -48.26 27.77 -13.74
N VAL A 91 -47.68 27.85 -14.93
CA VAL A 91 -48.35 27.47 -16.17
C VAL A 91 -48.14 26.00 -16.48
N CYS A 92 -49.10 25.42 -17.19
CA CYS A 92 -49.03 24.06 -17.68
C CYS A 92 -47.92 23.93 -18.72
N LYS A 93 -47.16 22.82 -18.63
CA LYS A 93 -46.09 22.52 -19.59
C LYS A 93 -46.62 22.06 -20.95
N GLN A 94 -47.79 21.41 -20.97
CA GLN A 94 -48.41 20.89 -22.19
C GLN A 94 -49.29 21.94 -22.89
N HIS A 95 -49.90 22.84 -22.12
CA HIS A 95 -50.84 23.84 -22.63
C HIS A 95 -50.31 25.25 -22.31
N CYS A 96 -49.78 25.93 -23.34
CA CYS A 96 -49.14 27.24 -23.21
C CYS A 96 -50.11 28.27 -22.60
N ASP A 97 -49.60 29.10 -21.69
CA ASP A 97 -50.33 30.16 -20.97
C ASP A 97 -51.53 29.69 -20.12
N GLN A 98 -51.71 28.37 -19.95
CA GLN A 98 -52.78 27.84 -19.11
C GLN A 98 -52.34 27.69 -17.66
N PRO A 99 -53.05 28.30 -16.68
CA PRO A 99 -52.69 28.17 -15.28
C PRO A 99 -52.94 26.75 -14.77
N LEU A 100 -52.03 26.25 -13.93
CA LEU A 100 -52.24 25.02 -13.16
C LEU A 100 -53.15 25.32 -11.97
N ASN A 101 -54.45 25.19 -12.17
CA ASN A 101 -55.49 25.59 -11.22
C ASN A 101 -56.37 24.44 -10.71
N MET A 102 -56.07 23.19 -11.10
CA MET A 102 -56.80 22.00 -10.67
C MET A 102 -55.82 20.93 -10.17
N PHE A 103 -56.27 20.05 -9.28
CA PHE A 103 -55.49 18.89 -8.84
C PHE A 103 -56.20 17.59 -9.24
N CYS A 104 -55.44 16.68 -9.85
CA CYS A 104 -55.91 15.35 -10.18
C CYS A 104 -55.63 14.41 -9.00
N ALA A 105 -56.67 14.04 -8.25
CA ALA A 105 -56.56 13.17 -7.07
C ALA A 105 -56.13 11.73 -7.43
N THR A 106 -56.39 11.29 -8.65
CA THR A 106 -55.96 9.96 -9.14
C THR A 106 -54.45 9.90 -9.41
N ASP A 107 -53.90 10.98 -9.97
CA ASP A 107 -52.50 11.03 -10.42
C ASP A 107 -51.58 11.80 -9.46
N LEU A 108 -52.15 12.39 -8.41
CA LEU A 108 -51.49 13.22 -7.41
C LEU A 108 -50.66 14.37 -8.02
N ARG A 109 -51.23 15.06 -9.02
CA ARG A 109 -50.55 16.14 -9.75
C ARG A 109 -51.45 17.34 -10.05
N LEU A 110 -50.82 18.52 -10.10
CA LEU A 110 -51.44 19.75 -10.59
C LEU A 110 -51.63 19.70 -12.10
N ILE A 111 -52.81 20.10 -12.56
CA ILE A 111 -53.21 20.15 -13.97
C ILE A 111 -53.91 21.48 -14.29
N CYS A 112 -54.04 21.81 -15.58
CA CYS A 112 -54.88 22.92 -16.04
C CYS A 112 -56.23 22.41 -16.56
N GLY A 113 -57.16 23.33 -16.82
CA GLY A 113 -58.49 22.99 -17.35
C GLY A 113 -58.47 22.21 -18.67
N PHE A 114 -57.48 22.42 -19.54
CA PHE A 114 -57.32 21.65 -20.78
C PHE A 114 -56.84 20.23 -20.53
N CYS A 115 -55.90 20.03 -19.59
CA CYS A 115 -55.49 18.68 -19.19
C CYS A 115 -56.69 17.87 -18.65
N ALA A 116 -57.66 18.51 -17.99
CA ALA A 116 -58.83 17.81 -17.48
C ALA A 116 -59.77 17.28 -18.57
N THR A 117 -59.69 17.81 -19.80
CA THR A 117 -60.52 17.37 -20.93
C THR A 117 -59.80 16.41 -21.88
N THR A 118 -58.51 16.15 -21.68
CA THR A 118 -57.78 15.17 -22.48
C THR A 118 -58.18 13.75 -22.10
N ASP A 119 -58.01 12.82 -23.05
CA ASP A 119 -58.24 11.40 -22.77
C ASP A 119 -57.30 10.86 -21.67
N GLU A 120 -56.13 11.49 -21.44
CA GLU A 120 -55.18 11.10 -20.37
C GLU A 120 -55.77 11.21 -18.95
N HIS A 121 -56.74 12.10 -18.74
CA HIS A 121 -57.38 12.34 -17.43
C HIS A 121 -58.86 11.98 -17.43
N LYS A 122 -59.31 11.25 -18.46
CA LYS A 122 -60.72 10.89 -18.61
C LYS A 122 -61.14 9.93 -17.51
N GLY A 123 -62.12 10.35 -16.71
CA GLY A 123 -62.63 9.57 -15.58
C GLY A 123 -61.80 9.68 -14.30
N HIS A 124 -60.77 10.53 -14.27
CA HIS A 124 -60.03 10.83 -13.04
C HIS A 124 -60.83 11.76 -12.12
N GLY A 125 -60.60 11.64 -10.81
CA GLY A 125 -61.17 12.54 -9.81
C GLY A 125 -60.37 13.83 -9.72
N PHE A 126 -61.07 14.97 -9.71
CA PHE A 126 -60.46 16.29 -9.51
C PHE A 126 -60.97 16.92 -8.22
N CYS A 127 -60.11 17.69 -7.56
CA CYS A 127 -60.48 18.48 -6.39
C CYS A 127 -59.90 19.90 -6.49
N SER A 128 -60.37 20.77 -5.59
CA SER A 128 -59.83 22.12 -5.47
C SER A 128 -58.38 22.06 -4.96
N LEU A 129 -57.63 23.13 -5.21
CA LEU A 129 -56.25 23.22 -4.71
C LEU A 129 -56.19 23.21 -3.18
N ASP A 130 -57.19 23.81 -2.52
CA ASP A 130 -57.26 23.88 -1.06
C ASP A 130 -57.52 22.48 -0.48
N ASP A 131 -58.47 21.73 -1.05
CA ASP A 131 -58.76 20.35 -0.61
C ASP A 131 -57.56 19.43 -0.84
N ALA A 132 -56.93 19.52 -2.02
CA ALA A 132 -55.74 18.75 -2.34
C ALA A 132 -54.58 19.07 -1.39
N TYR A 133 -54.38 20.35 -1.05
CA TYR A 133 -53.31 20.77 -0.16
C TYR A 133 -53.49 20.19 1.25
N GLU A 134 -54.69 20.26 1.82
CA GLU A 134 -54.95 19.71 3.16
C GLU A 134 -54.81 18.18 3.16
N GLN A 135 -55.26 17.50 2.10
CA GLN A 135 -55.10 16.05 1.96
C GLN A 135 -53.63 15.62 1.86
N GLU A 136 -52.86 16.23 0.95
CA GLU A 136 -51.44 15.92 0.76
C GLU A 136 -50.60 16.27 1.99
N LYS A 137 -50.93 17.36 2.68
CA LYS A 137 -50.26 17.76 3.92
C LYS A 137 -50.49 16.76 5.05
N LYS A 138 -51.70 16.19 5.13
CA LYS A 138 -51.98 15.10 6.06
C LYS A 138 -51.23 13.83 5.69
N ALA A 139 -51.26 13.42 4.42
CA ALA A 139 -50.54 12.25 3.92
C ALA A 139 -49.02 12.37 4.15
N PHE A 140 -48.46 13.57 3.98
CA PHE A 140 -47.06 13.84 4.30
C PHE A 140 -46.71 13.54 5.77
N GLY A 141 -47.60 13.85 6.71
CA GLY A 141 -47.40 13.53 8.12
C GLY A 141 -47.31 12.02 8.38
N GLU A 142 -48.16 11.25 7.73
CA GLU A 142 -48.18 9.77 7.81
C GLU A 142 -46.92 9.17 7.18
N LEU A 143 -46.55 9.60 5.97
CA LEU A 143 -45.32 9.17 5.29
C LEU A 143 -44.06 9.55 6.07
N GLN A 144 -44.04 10.73 6.71
CA GLN A 144 -42.92 11.13 7.55
C GLN A 144 -42.78 10.23 8.77
N HIS A 145 -43.89 9.82 9.37
CA HIS A 145 -43.87 8.85 10.46
C HIS A 145 -43.39 7.48 9.98
N GLU A 146 -43.83 7.02 8.80
CA GLU A 146 -43.39 5.77 8.19
C GLU A 146 -41.87 5.77 7.98
N VAL A 147 -41.31 6.82 7.38
CA VAL A 147 -39.85 6.98 7.18
C VAL A 147 -39.08 7.06 8.50
N LYS A 148 -39.61 7.75 9.52
CA LYS A 148 -38.97 7.82 10.85
C LYS A 148 -39.06 6.52 11.63
N SER A 149 -40.15 5.78 11.48
CA SER A 149 -40.38 4.46 12.10
C SER A 149 -39.60 3.36 11.40
N TRP A 150 -39.21 3.59 10.15
CA TRP A 150 -38.32 2.73 9.40
C TRP A 150 -37.03 2.54 10.19
N ARG A 151 -36.71 1.29 10.52
CA ARG A 151 -35.58 0.95 11.40
C ARG A 151 -34.25 1.15 10.68
N SER A 152 -33.80 2.38 10.61
CA SER A 152 -32.47 2.77 10.10
C SER A 152 -31.36 2.07 10.88
N ALA A 153 -31.53 1.89 12.19
CA ALA A 153 -30.58 1.17 13.04
C ALA A 153 -30.38 -0.30 12.61
N ASP A 154 -31.46 -1.02 12.27
CA ASP A 154 -31.37 -2.43 11.85
C ASP A 154 -30.70 -2.55 10.47
N MET A 155 -30.99 -1.64 9.53
CA MET A 155 -30.33 -1.63 8.22
C MET A 155 -28.85 -1.25 8.33
N LEU A 156 -28.51 -0.25 9.15
CA LEU A 156 -27.12 0.14 9.39
C LEU A 156 -26.35 -0.99 10.07
N SER A 157 -26.92 -1.63 11.09
CA SER A 157 -26.32 -2.78 11.76
C SER A 157 -26.14 -3.97 10.82
N CYS A 158 -27.13 -4.25 9.95
CA CYS A 158 -27.02 -5.29 8.94
C CYS A 158 -25.89 -4.98 7.93
N LEU A 159 -25.80 -3.73 7.47
CA LEU A 159 -24.74 -3.27 6.57
C LEU A 159 -23.36 -3.43 7.20
N GLU A 160 -23.19 -2.97 8.45
CA GLU A 160 -21.94 -3.11 9.20
C GLU A 160 -21.57 -4.59 9.40
N THR A 161 -22.54 -5.44 9.73
CA THR A 161 -22.34 -6.88 9.90
C THR A 161 -21.90 -7.53 8.59
N LEU A 162 -22.53 -7.19 7.46
CA LEU A 162 -22.14 -7.69 6.14
C LEU A 162 -20.74 -7.23 5.75
N GLN A 163 -20.40 -5.97 6.02
CA GLN A 163 -19.05 -5.43 5.78
C GLN A 163 -18.00 -6.14 6.64
N ALA A 164 -18.29 -6.36 7.93
CA ALA A 164 -17.41 -7.07 8.85
C ALA A 164 -17.23 -8.54 8.42
N SER A 165 -18.32 -9.21 8.03
CA SER A 165 -18.31 -10.59 7.54
C SER A 165 -17.47 -10.72 6.25
N LYS A 166 -17.69 -9.82 5.26
CA LYS A 166 -16.89 -9.75 4.04
C LYS A 166 -15.40 -9.58 4.37
N LYS A 167 -15.04 -8.66 5.26
CA LYS A 167 -13.65 -8.42 5.68
C LYS A 167 -13.04 -9.65 6.33
N LYS A 168 -13.80 -10.36 7.19
CA LYS A 168 -13.36 -11.60 7.84
C LYS A 168 -13.13 -12.71 6.82
N ALA A 169 -14.05 -12.91 5.88
CA ALA A 169 -13.94 -13.91 4.83
C ALA A 169 -12.70 -13.68 3.95
N LEU A 170 -12.50 -12.46 3.48
CA LEU A 170 -11.33 -12.10 2.67
C LEU A 170 -10.02 -12.33 3.42
N ARG A 171 -9.93 -11.91 4.70
CA ARG A 171 -8.75 -12.16 5.54
C ARG A 171 -8.45 -13.65 5.71
N SER A 172 -9.48 -14.49 5.82
CA SER A 172 -9.30 -15.95 5.92
C SER A 172 -8.69 -16.51 4.63
N ILE A 173 -9.23 -16.10 3.47
CA ILE A 173 -8.72 -16.55 2.16
C ILE A 173 -7.27 -16.12 1.97
N THR A 174 -6.93 -14.87 2.27
CA THR A 174 -5.54 -14.39 2.19
C THR A 174 -4.61 -15.18 3.10
N LYS A 175 -5.02 -15.43 4.34
CA LYS A 175 -4.22 -16.21 5.29
C LYS A 175 -3.98 -17.64 4.80
N ASP A 176 -4.99 -18.27 4.19
CA ASP A 176 -4.83 -19.62 3.66
C ASP A 176 -3.93 -19.64 2.40
N ALA A 177 -4.01 -18.62 1.53
CA ALA A 177 -3.08 -18.44 0.42
C ALA A 177 -1.62 -18.26 0.90
N GLU A 178 -1.40 -17.45 1.94
CA GLU A 178 -0.08 -17.26 2.55
C GLU A 178 0.48 -18.57 3.13
N LYS A 179 -0.34 -19.39 3.80
CA LYS A 179 0.10 -20.71 4.29
C LYS A 179 0.53 -21.64 3.16
N VAL A 180 -0.19 -21.62 2.03
CA VAL A 180 0.16 -22.42 0.86
C VAL A 180 1.51 -21.94 0.31
N ALA A 181 1.70 -20.63 0.13
CA ALA A 181 2.95 -20.07 -0.32
C ALA A 181 4.13 -20.47 0.60
N ASP A 182 4.00 -20.24 1.91
CA ASP A 182 5.02 -20.60 2.91
C ASP A 182 5.36 -22.10 2.90
N TYR A 183 4.36 -22.97 2.72
CA TYR A 183 4.60 -24.41 2.61
C TYR A 183 5.43 -24.77 1.37
N PHE A 184 5.10 -24.20 0.22
CA PHE A 184 5.85 -24.45 -1.01
C PHE A 184 7.25 -23.82 -0.99
N ASP A 185 7.41 -22.64 -0.40
CA ASP A 185 8.72 -21.99 -0.25
C ASP A 185 9.65 -22.84 0.64
N LYS A 186 9.13 -23.41 1.73
CA LYS A 186 9.87 -24.36 2.58
C LYS A 186 10.27 -25.62 1.83
N LEU A 187 9.37 -26.14 1.00
CA LEU A 187 9.64 -27.32 0.19
C LEU A 187 10.75 -27.05 -0.84
N ILE A 188 10.66 -25.93 -1.56
CA ILE A 188 11.69 -25.49 -2.52
C ILE A 188 13.03 -25.32 -1.79
N SER A 189 13.04 -24.63 -0.65
CA SER A 189 14.25 -24.42 0.16
C SER A 189 14.89 -25.75 0.59
N SER A 190 14.08 -26.74 0.99
CA SER A 190 14.57 -28.09 1.33
C SER A 190 15.20 -28.80 0.13
N LEU A 191 14.55 -28.73 -1.04
CA LEU A 191 15.09 -29.30 -2.28
C LEU A 191 16.41 -28.63 -2.69
N GLU A 192 16.50 -27.32 -2.60
CA GLU A 192 17.70 -26.54 -2.93
C GLU A 192 18.85 -26.84 -1.96
N CYS A 193 18.54 -26.98 -0.66
CA CYS A 193 19.50 -27.40 0.34
C CYS A 193 20.06 -28.79 0.01
N LYS A 194 19.19 -29.75 -0.32
CA LYS A 194 19.62 -31.12 -0.66
C LYS A 194 20.45 -31.16 -1.94
N LYS A 195 20.06 -30.39 -2.96
CA LYS A 195 20.85 -30.22 -4.19
C LYS A 195 22.26 -29.71 -3.86
N SER A 196 22.35 -28.67 -3.03
CA SER A 196 23.62 -28.06 -2.65
C SER A 196 24.50 -29.01 -1.85
N GLU A 197 23.90 -29.81 -0.95
CA GLU A 197 24.59 -30.88 -0.21
C GLU A 197 25.23 -31.90 -1.16
N ILE A 198 24.45 -32.45 -2.10
CA ILE A 198 24.94 -33.45 -3.07
C ILE A 198 26.06 -32.87 -3.95
N LEU A 199 25.93 -31.64 -4.41
CA LEU A 199 26.96 -30.97 -5.22
C LEU A 199 28.24 -30.72 -4.42
N SER A 200 28.12 -30.34 -3.14
CA SER A 200 29.27 -30.19 -2.25
C SER A 200 30.00 -31.51 -2.05
N ASP A 201 29.26 -32.63 -1.90
CA ASP A 201 29.87 -33.94 -1.75
C ASP A 201 30.64 -34.34 -3.03
N PHE A 202 30.16 -33.99 -4.24
CA PHE A 202 30.94 -34.16 -5.48
C PHE A 202 32.24 -33.33 -5.52
N GLU A 203 32.22 -32.08 -5.06
CA GLU A 203 33.45 -31.27 -4.98
C GLU A 203 34.45 -31.89 -3.99
N THR A 204 33.98 -32.47 -2.89
CA THR A 204 34.88 -33.20 -1.97
C THR A 204 35.49 -34.44 -2.62
N LEU A 205 34.73 -35.21 -3.38
CA LEU A 205 35.25 -36.36 -4.13
C LEU A 205 36.30 -35.92 -5.17
N LYS A 206 36.08 -34.79 -5.85
CA LYS A 206 37.06 -34.22 -6.78
C LYS A 206 38.38 -33.88 -6.08
N LEU A 207 38.31 -33.32 -4.87
CA LEU A 207 39.52 -33.06 -4.07
C LEU A 207 40.26 -34.35 -3.69
N VAL A 208 39.54 -35.42 -3.34
CA VAL A 208 40.15 -36.72 -3.04
C VAL A 208 40.88 -37.27 -4.26
N VAL A 209 40.28 -37.18 -5.46
CA VAL A 209 40.94 -37.59 -6.71
C VAL A 209 42.21 -36.77 -6.93
N MET A 210 42.15 -35.44 -6.80
CA MET A 210 43.33 -34.57 -6.95
C MET A 210 44.44 -34.94 -5.96
N GLN A 211 44.10 -35.17 -4.69
CA GLN A 211 45.06 -35.56 -3.66
C GLN A 211 45.73 -36.91 -3.93
N ALA A 212 45.03 -37.84 -4.57
CA ALA A 212 45.60 -39.14 -4.93
C ALA A 212 46.54 -39.06 -6.15
N TYR A 213 46.17 -38.28 -7.17
CA TYR A 213 46.91 -38.27 -8.45
C TYR A 213 47.95 -37.16 -8.58
N ASP A 214 47.70 -35.94 -8.09
CA ASP A 214 48.59 -34.78 -8.31
C ASP A 214 50.02 -34.97 -7.75
N PRO A 215 50.22 -35.59 -6.56
CA PRO A 215 51.56 -35.84 -6.04
C PRO A 215 52.35 -36.81 -6.92
N GLU A 216 51.71 -37.88 -7.40
CA GLU A 216 52.34 -38.88 -8.26
C GLU A 216 52.66 -38.31 -9.64
N ILE A 217 51.76 -37.50 -10.21
CA ILE A 217 51.98 -36.77 -11.46
C ILE A 217 53.18 -35.81 -11.29
N THR A 218 53.22 -35.03 -10.21
CA THR A 218 54.31 -34.09 -9.92
C THR A 218 55.64 -34.81 -9.79
N LYS A 219 55.67 -35.91 -9.03
CA LYS A 219 56.88 -36.71 -8.80
C LYS A 219 57.42 -37.32 -10.09
N LEU A 220 56.55 -37.92 -10.91
CA LEU A 220 56.93 -38.47 -12.21
C LEU A 220 57.40 -37.38 -13.17
N SER A 221 56.73 -36.23 -13.20
CA SER A 221 57.11 -35.10 -14.03
C SER A 221 58.51 -34.58 -13.67
N ALA A 222 58.80 -34.42 -12.38
CA ALA A 222 60.14 -34.02 -11.93
C ALA A 222 61.23 -35.03 -12.32
N ALA A 223 60.95 -36.33 -12.20
CA ALA A 223 61.90 -37.37 -12.63
C ALA A 223 62.17 -37.33 -14.15
N LEU A 224 61.14 -37.09 -14.97
CA LEU A 224 61.30 -36.94 -16.42
C LEU A 224 62.13 -35.71 -16.78
N GLU A 225 61.96 -34.61 -16.05
CA GLU A 225 62.77 -33.39 -16.25
C GLU A 225 64.25 -33.63 -15.90
N GLU A 226 64.53 -34.34 -14.79
CA GLU A 226 65.89 -34.73 -14.42
C GLU A 226 66.52 -35.67 -15.47
N GLN A 227 65.74 -36.60 -16.02
CA GLN A 227 66.18 -37.47 -17.11
C GLN A 227 66.53 -36.67 -18.36
N ARG A 228 65.68 -35.70 -18.75
CA ARG A 228 65.95 -34.83 -19.90
C ARG A 228 67.22 -34.00 -19.68
N GLY A 229 67.40 -33.46 -18.46
CA GLY A 229 68.63 -32.77 -18.08
C GLY A 229 69.87 -33.64 -18.19
N ALA A 230 69.80 -34.89 -17.70
CA ALA A 230 70.91 -35.84 -17.81
C ALA A 230 71.26 -36.18 -19.26
N LEU A 231 70.25 -36.36 -20.13
CA LEU A 231 70.46 -36.58 -21.57
C LEU A 231 71.13 -35.36 -22.24
N SER A 232 70.71 -34.14 -21.89
CA SER A 232 71.32 -32.93 -22.41
C SER A 232 72.80 -32.80 -22.04
N ILE A 233 73.19 -33.21 -20.82
CA ILE A 233 74.60 -33.24 -20.41
C ILE A 233 75.39 -34.32 -21.17
N ILE A 234 74.78 -35.50 -21.42
CA ILE A 234 75.40 -36.54 -22.25
C ILE A 234 75.69 -36.00 -23.67
N GLU A 235 74.75 -35.25 -24.26
CA GLU A 235 74.93 -34.64 -25.56
C GLU A 235 76.03 -33.58 -25.56
N SER A 236 76.12 -32.75 -24.52
CA SER A 236 77.15 -31.71 -24.41
C SER A 236 78.58 -32.29 -24.26
N PHE A 237 78.73 -33.47 -23.64
CA PHE A 237 80.03 -34.17 -23.56
C PHE A 237 80.63 -34.46 -24.94
N ARG A 238 79.81 -34.67 -25.97
CA ARG A 238 80.28 -34.89 -27.33
C ARG A 238 81.01 -33.67 -27.91
N SER A 239 80.82 -32.49 -27.31
CA SER A 239 81.40 -31.21 -27.72
C SER A 239 82.43 -30.62 -26.73
N ALA A 240 82.62 -31.23 -25.56
CA ALA A 240 83.49 -30.70 -24.51
C ALA A 240 84.98 -30.93 -24.84
N SER A 241 85.73 -29.83 -25.02
CA SER A 241 87.17 -29.86 -25.33
C SER A 241 88.06 -29.50 -24.13
N GLU A 242 87.50 -28.87 -23.08
CA GLU A 242 88.23 -28.37 -21.92
C GLU A 242 88.04 -29.27 -20.67
N PRO A 243 89.12 -29.71 -19.99
CA PRO A 243 89.04 -30.64 -18.86
C PRO A 243 88.21 -30.14 -17.67
N LEU A 244 88.24 -28.84 -17.35
CA LEU A 244 87.52 -28.29 -16.20
C LEU A 244 85.99 -28.32 -16.41
N CYS A 245 85.54 -27.92 -17.60
CA CYS A 245 84.12 -27.98 -17.99
C CYS A 245 83.59 -29.41 -17.97
N PHE A 246 84.38 -30.38 -18.46
CA PHE A 246 84.02 -31.79 -18.41
C PHE A 246 83.82 -32.31 -16.98
N LEU A 247 84.74 -31.97 -16.05
CA LEU A 247 84.64 -32.43 -14.66
C LEU A 247 83.42 -31.84 -13.93
N GLN A 248 83.08 -30.58 -14.20
CA GLN A 248 81.88 -29.94 -13.65
C GLN A 248 80.60 -30.59 -14.19
N GLN A 249 80.48 -30.76 -15.51
CA GLN A 249 79.34 -31.43 -16.13
C GLN A 249 79.21 -32.91 -15.70
N MET A 250 80.33 -33.61 -15.50
CA MET A 250 80.33 -34.99 -14.97
C MET A 250 79.85 -35.08 -13.53
N GLN A 251 80.13 -34.07 -12.71
CA GLN A 251 79.58 -33.99 -11.36
C GLN A 251 78.06 -33.78 -11.40
N GLU A 252 77.58 -32.81 -12.18
CA GLU A 252 76.14 -32.55 -12.35
C GLU A 252 75.40 -33.77 -12.90
N PHE A 253 75.99 -34.45 -13.89
CA PHE A 253 75.43 -35.69 -14.45
C PHE A 253 75.29 -36.79 -13.38
N ARG A 254 76.30 -36.96 -12.52
CA ARG A 254 76.23 -37.94 -11.41
C ARG A 254 75.17 -37.59 -10.38
N GLU A 255 75.02 -36.31 -10.07
CA GLU A 255 73.98 -35.82 -9.15
C GLU A 255 72.58 -36.09 -9.74
N LYS A 256 72.34 -35.77 -11.02
CA LYS A 256 71.07 -36.08 -11.71
C LYS A 256 70.80 -37.59 -11.79
N MET A 257 71.83 -38.39 -12.11
CA MET A 257 71.74 -39.85 -12.12
C MET A 257 71.46 -40.45 -10.74
N LYS A 258 71.94 -39.82 -9.66
CA LYS A 258 71.63 -40.22 -8.29
C LYS A 258 70.16 -39.99 -7.98
N VAL A 259 69.62 -38.81 -8.31
CA VAL A 259 68.19 -38.48 -8.13
C VAL A 259 67.30 -39.47 -8.90
N LEU A 260 67.64 -39.80 -10.15
CA LEU A 260 66.87 -40.76 -10.96
C LEU A 260 66.89 -42.19 -10.37
N LYS A 261 68.02 -42.63 -9.81
CA LYS A 261 68.13 -43.95 -9.19
C LYS A 261 67.42 -44.03 -7.84
N GLU A 262 67.41 -42.93 -7.08
CA GLU A 262 66.81 -42.85 -5.77
C GLU A 262 65.31 -42.54 -5.81
N THR A 263 64.79 -42.03 -6.94
CA THR A 263 63.35 -41.79 -7.12
C THR A 263 62.63 -43.11 -7.44
N PRO A 264 61.83 -43.68 -6.52
CA PRO A 264 61.11 -44.91 -6.81
C PRO A 264 59.93 -44.61 -7.73
N LEU A 265 59.84 -45.34 -8.84
CA LEU A 265 58.69 -45.28 -9.74
C LEU A 265 57.44 -45.81 -9.03
N PRO A 266 56.29 -45.12 -9.12
CA PRO A 266 55.03 -45.67 -8.64
C PRO A 266 54.71 -46.98 -9.37
N SER A 267 54.24 -48.00 -8.65
CA SER A 267 53.91 -49.28 -9.29
C SER A 267 52.62 -49.16 -10.09
N ARG A 268 52.50 -49.93 -11.18
CA ARG A 268 51.30 -49.93 -12.05
C ARG A 268 50.01 -50.33 -11.31
N LYS A 269 50.11 -50.99 -10.14
CA LYS A 269 48.99 -51.30 -9.25
C LYS A 269 48.60 -50.15 -8.33
N ASP A 270 49.50 -49.22 -8.05
CA ASP A 270 49.24 -48.02 -7.24
C ASP A 270 48.65 -46.88 -8.09
N MET A 271 48.80 -46.96 -9.42
CA MET A 271 48.27 -46.00 -10.38
C MET A 271 46.79 -46.22 -10.75
N ASP A 272 46.24 -47.41 -10.49
CA ASP A 272 44.83 -47.72 -10.72
C ASP A 272 44.08 -47.71 -9.38
N VAL A 273 43.61 -46.53 -8.99
CA VAL A 273 42.78 -46.35 -7.79
C VAL A 273 41.33 -46.83 -8.03
N GLY A 274 41.06 -47.46 -9.20
CA GLY A 274 39.72 -47.80 -9.66
C GLY A 274 38.87 -46.56 -9.95
N PRO A 275 37.60 -46.74 -10.37
CA PRO A 275 36.64 -45.65 -10.32
C PRO A 275 36.47 -45.28 -8.84
N LEU A 276 37.08 -44.18 -8.40
CA LEU A 276 36.84 -43.61 -7.07
C LEU A 276 35.36 -43.21 -6.91
N VAL A 277 34.64 -43.02 -8.02
CA VAL A 277 33.21 -42.71 -8.03
C VAL A 277 32.50 -43.73 -8.91
N SER A 278 31.63 -44.55 -8.33
CA SER A 278 30.68 -45.36 -9.09
C SER A 278 29.68 -44.43 -9.79
N GLU A 279 29.33 -44.72 -11.05
CA GLU A 279 28.38 -43.95 -11.87
C GLU A 279 27.13 -43.54 -11.04
N PHE A 280 27.03 -42.25 -10.71
CA PHE A 280 25.97 -41.77 -9.82
C PHE A 280 24.61 -41.79 -10.55
N ASP A 281 23.75 -42.72 -10.17
CA ASP A 281 22.49 -42.98 -10.87
C ASP A 281 21.37 -42.04 -10.44
N VAL A 282 20.96 -41.16 -11.36
CA VAL A 282 19.82 -40.27 -11.19
C VAL A 282 18.52 -40.79 -11.84
N LYS A 283 18.55 -41.95 -12.51
CA LYS A 283 17.39 -42.47 -13.29
C LYS A 283 16.16 -42.76 -12.43
N ARG A 284 16.33 -42.96 -11.12
CA ARG A 284 15.21 -43.22 -10.19
C ARG A 284 14.61 -41.93 -9.61
N TRP A 285 15.16 -40.77 -9.93
CA TRP A 285 14.75 -39.51 -9.31
C TRP A 285 13.37 -39.05 -9.81
N ASP A 286 13.01 -39.38 -11.05
CA ASP A 286 11.67 -39.11 -11.59
C ASP A 286 10.56 -39.84 -10.82
N SER A 287 10.90 -40.88 -10.06
CA SER A 287 9.97 -41.65 -9.22
C SER A 287 10.07 -41.34 -7.72
N LEU A 288 10.95 -40.41 -7.31
CA LEU A 288 11.12 -40.06 -5.89
C LEU A 288 9.93 -39.26 -5.39
N ARG A 289 9.39 -39.66 -4.24
CA ARG A 289 8.42 -38.83 -3.53
C ARG A 289 9.15 -37.70 -2.81
N LEU A 290 8.51 -36.53 -2.68
CA LEU A 290 9.07 -35.39 -1.95
C LEU A 290 9.47 -35.72 -0.51
N SER A 291 8.74 -36.62 0.16
CA SER A 291 9.09 -37.13 1.51
C SER A 291 10.35 -38.02 1.56
N GLU A 292 10.91 -38.36 0.40
CA GLU A 292 12.06 -39.25 0.25
C GLU A 292 13.32 -38.51 -0.21
N VAL A 293 13.22 -37.19 -0.44
CA VAL A 293 14.36 -36.35 -0.87
C VAL A 293 15.51 -36.42 0.14
N ASP A 294 15.21 -36.42 1.44
CA ASP A 294 16.22 -36.56 2.49
C ASP A 294 16.94 -37.92 2.46
N LYS A 295 16.34 -38.93 1.82
CA LYS A 295 16.89 -40.28 1.68
C LYS A 295 17.77 -40.44 0.45
N ILE A 296 17.93 -39.41 -0.39
CA ILE A 296 18.84 -39.45 -1.52
C ILE A 296 20.26 -39.70 -0.99
N SER A 297 20.82 -40.82 -1.43
CA SER A 297 22.16 -41.25 -1.07
C SER A 297 23.21 -40.33 -1.68
N VAL A 298 24.20 -39.99 -0.88
CA VAL A 298 25.37 -39.19 -1.25
C VAL A 298 26.29 -40.01 -2.18
N PRO A 299 26.95 -39.39 -3.18
CA PRO A 299 28.01 -40.03 -3.94
C PRO A 299 29.07 -40.63 -3.00
N CYS A 300 29.29 -41.94 -3.06
CA CYS A 300 30.22 -42.64 -2.17
C CYS A 300 31.36 -43.27 -2.94
N GLU A 301 32.53 -43.30 -2.31
CA GLU A 301 33.74 -43.89 -2.84
C GLU A 301 33.58 -45.41 -3.02
N SER A 302 33.77 -45.92 -4.23
CA SER A 302 33.61 -47.34 -4.54
C SER A 302 34.77 -48.16 -3.98
N GLY A 303 34.71 -48.49 -2.69
CA GLY A 303 35.59 -49.49 -2.11
C GLY A 303 35.96 -49.31 -0.65
N SER A 304 35.03 -49.49 0.29
CA SER A 304 35.33 -50.26 1.52
C SER A 304 34.06 -50.50 2.36
N ARG A 305 34.06 -51.61 3.08
CA ARG A 305 33.10 -52.01 4.14
C ARG A 305 33.05 -51.05 5.34
N THR A 306 33.29 -49.75 5.17
CA THR A 306 33.27 -48.75 6.26
C THR A 306 31.99 -47.91 6.25
N ARG A 307 30.83 -48.56 6.03
CA ARG A 307 29.50 -47.96 6.20
C ARG A 307 29.29 -47.38 7.62
N SER A 308 30.16 -47.67 8.58
CA SER A 308 30.08 -47.19 9.97
C SER A 308 30.91 -45.94 10.27
N ALA A 309 32.04 -45.69 9.59
CA ALA A 309 33.03 -44.68 10.04
C ALA A 309 32.67 -43.25 9.62
N TRP A 310 32.26 -43.01 8.37
CA TRP A 310 31.87 -41.67 7.91
C TRP A 310 30.51 -41.21 8.43
N ILE A 311 29.56 -42.16 8.59
CA ILE A 311 28.27 -41.89 9.24
C ILE A 311 28.46 -41.57 10.72
N THR A 312 29.45 -42.16 11.40
CA THR A 312 29.82 -41.71 12.75
C THR A 312 30.47 -40.32 12.66
N VAL A 313 31.49 -40.06 11.85
CA VAL A 313 32.14 -38.73 11.82
C VAL A 313 31.15 -37.58 11.55
N ARG A 314 30.24 -37.70 10.56
CA ARG A 314 29.22 -36.65 10.28
C ARG A 314 28.20 -36.51 11.41
N ARG A 315 27.80 -37.62 12.04
CA ARG A 315 26.88 -37.64 13.20
C ARG A 315 27.55 -37.11 14.47
N TRP A 316 28.85 -37.33 14.65
CA TRP A 316 29.65 -36.82 15.75
C TRP A 316 29.97 -35.33 15.56
N ILE A 317 30.17 -34.83 14.34
CA ILE A 317 30.31 -33.39 14.04
C ILE A 317 29.00 -32.65 14.27
N VAL A 318 27.86 -33.20 13.84
CA VAL A 318 26.53 -32.61 14.10
C VAL A 318 26.19 -32.69 15.59
N LEU A 319 26.50 -33.81 16.26
CA LEU A 319 26.42 -33.89 17.72
C LEU A 319 27.32 -32.86 18.37
N PHE A 320 28.59 -32.70 17.95
CA PHE A 320 29.49 -31.69 18.50
C PHE A 320 28.95 -30.27 18.30
N LEU A 321 28.43 -29.93 17.12
CA LEU A 321 27.88 -28.60 16.81
C LEU A 321 26.59 -28.29 17.58
N ILE A 322 25.85 -29.30 18.03
CA ILE A 322 24.64 -29.15 18.85
C ILE A 322 24.97 -29.23 20.35
N THR A 323 25.92 -30.10 20.74
CA THR A 323 26.31 -30.31 22.14
C THR A 323 27.28 -29.26 22.64
N LEU A 324 28.11 -28.63 21.80
CA LEU A 324 28.99 -27.52 22.22
C LEU A 324 28.17 -26.32 22.71
N PRO A 325 27.17 -25.79 21.96
CA PRO A 325 26.34 -24.69 22.45
C PRO A 325 25.43 -25.11 23.61
N MET A 326 24.89 -26.34 23.62
CA MET A 326 24.12 -26.84 24.76
C MET A 326 24.98 -27.03 26.02
N SER A 327 26.24 -27.46 25.88
CA SER A 327 27.19 -27.57 27.00
C SER A 327 27.63 -26.20 27.52
N LEU A 328 27.78 -25.20 26.65
CA LEU A 328 28.06 -23.81 27.03
C LEU A 328 26.87 -23.13 27.71
N LEU A 329 25.64 -23.55 27.39
CA LEU A 329 24.40 -23.12 28.06
C LEU A 329 24.15 -23.83 29.40
N ILE A 330 24.61 -25.09 29.56
CA ILE A 330 24.38 -25.90 30.77
C ILE A 330 25.52 -25.76 31.80
N LEU A 331 26.74 -25.41 31.37
CA LEU A 331 27.90 -25.22 32.26
C LEU A 331 27.68 -24.12 33.33
N PRO A 332 26.96 -23.01 33.08
CA PRO A 332 26.59 -22.03 34.10
C PRO A 332 25.44 -22.47 35.02
N LEU A 333 24.68 -23.50 34.63
CA LEU A 333 23.54 -24.05 35.39
C LEU A 333 23.94 -25.18 36.35
N LEU A 334 25.11 -25.79 36.16
CA LEU A 334 25.64 -26.88 36.99
C LEU A 334 26.77 -26.45 37.94
N LEU A 335 27.39 -25.28 37.75
CA LEU A 335 28.31 -24.72 38.73
C LEU A 335 27.51 -23.84 39.69
N ASP A 336 27.25 -24.39 40.88
CA ASP A 336 26.79 -23.66 42.05
C ASP A 336 27.70 -22.43 42.26
N THR A 337 27.17 -21.22 42.06
CA THR A 337 27.91 -19.95 42.07
C THR A 337 28.37 -19.52 43.46
N THR A 338 28.53 -20.46 44.39
CA THR A 338 28.86 -20.19 45.79
C THR A 338 30.28 -20.59 46.20
N GLU A 339 31.02 -21.36 45.40
CA GLU A 339 32.41 -21.76 45.75
C GLU A 339 33.54 -21.13 44.94
N MET A 340 33.28 -20.51 43.77
CA MET A 340 34.34 -19.89 42.94
C MET A 340 34.72 -18.45 43.34
N THR A 341 34.04 -17.84 44.32
CA THR A 341 34.38 -16.51 44.83
C THR A 341 35.44 -16.54 45.94
N SER A 342 35.80 -17.72 46.46
CA SER A 342 36.81 -17.88 47.53
C SER A 342 38.25 -18.09 47.01
N MET A 343 38.44 -18.45 45.75
CA MET A 343 39.76 -18.75 45.17
C MET A 343 40.44 -17.58 44.44
N ILE A 344 39.85 -16.38 44.41
CA ILE A 344 40.45 -15.19 43.77
C ILE A 344 41.18 -14.29 44.79
N GLN A 345 41.12 -14.58 46.10
CA GLN A 345 41.82 -13.78 47.12
C GLN A 345 43.27 -14.20 47.43
N VAL A 346 43.84 -15.19 46.73
CA VAL A 346 45.23 -15.60 47.00
C VAL A 346 46.02 -15.56 45.70
N PHE A 347 46.49 -14.37 45.31
CA PHE A 347 47.81 -14.16 44.67
C PHE A 347 48.02 -12.66 44.43
N PRO A 348 48.91 -11.99 45.19
CA PRO A 348 49.34 -10.65 44.87
C PRO A 348 50.50 -10.74 43.86
N THR A 349 50.41 -10.05 42.73
CA THR A 349 51.40 -9.05 42.25
C THR A 349 51.26 -8.72 40.75
N LYS A 350 51.31 -7.41 40.47
CA LYS A 350 51.48 -6.74 39.17
C LYS A 350 50.49 -7.12 38.05
N ARG A 351 49.33 -6.47 38.05
CA ARG A 351 48.47 -6.34 36.86
C ARG A 351 48.39 -4.88 36.42
N SER A 352 48.68 -4.64 35.14
CA SER A 352 48.59 -3.33 34.48
C SER A 352 47.14 -2.82 34.47
N LEU A 353 46.94 -1.51 34.70
CA LEU A 353 45.64 -0.81 34.63
C LEU A 353 44.88 -1.07 33.31
N HIS A 354 45.59 -1.37 32.22
CA HIS A 354 44.99 -1.67 30.92
C HIS A 354 44.35 -3.07 30.86
N ALA A 355 44.89 -4.02 31.63
CA ALA A 355 44.34 -5.37 31.71
C ALA A 355 43.03 -5.39 32.51
N ASP A 356 42.90 -4.52 33.51
CA ASP A 356 41.70 -4.41 34.35
C ASP A 356 40.53 -3.75 33.61
N ALA A 357 40.81 -2.71 32.81
CA ALA A 357 39.80 -2.08 31.95
C ALA A 357 39.31 -3.01 30.83
N TYR A 358 40.21 -3.82 30.26
CA TYR A 358 39.84 -4.82 29.25
C TYR A 358 39.01 -5.95 29.86
N LEU A 359 39.42 -6.46 31.03
CA LEU A 359 38.64 -7.48 31.73
C LEU A 359 37.24 -6.98 32.08
N ARG A 360 37.12 -5.74 32.57
CA ARG A 360 35.83 -5.13 32.93
C ARG A 360 34.89 -4.99 31.72
N LYS A 361 35.46 -4.60 30.58
CA LYS A 361 34.71 -4.48 29.33
C LYS A 361 34.27 -5.83 28.78
N VAL A 362 35.11 -6.86 28.93
CA VAL A 362 34.73 -8.24 28.58
C VAL A 362 33.64 -8.75 29.51
N THR A 363 33.69 -8.46 30.82
CA THR A 363 32.64 -8.86 31.76
C THR A 363 31.31 -8.12 31.51
N GLU A 364 31.33 -6.85 31.13
CA GLU A 364 30.10 -6.11 30.74
C GLU A 364 29.48 -6.69 29.47
N ILE A 365 30.29 -6.97 28.43
CA ILE A 365 29.81 -7.59 27.19
C ILE A 365 29.23 -8.99 27.45
N CYS A 366 29.87 -9.76 28.34
CA CYS A 366 29.35 -11.06 28.73
C CYS A 366 28.04 -10.94 29.51
N ALA A 367 27.89 -9.93 30.39
CA ALA A 367 26.64 -9.69 31.11
C ALA A 367 25.51 -9.28 30.15
N ASP A 368 25.76 -8.37 29.21
CA ASP A 368 24.79 -7.94 28.21
C ASP A 368 24.32 -9.10 27.30
N MET A 369 25.25 -9.99 26.91
CA MET A 369 24.91 -11.20 26.13
C MET A 369 24.08 -12.20 26.93
N VAL A 370 24.33 -12.33 28.24
CA VAL A 370 23.54 -13.20 29.13
C VAL A 370 22.14 -12.63 29.31
N ASP A 371 22.01 -11.32 29.56
CA ASP A 371 20.70 -10.66 29.71
C ASP A 371 19.87 -10.74 28.42
N ALA A 372 20.49 -10.51 27.26
CA ALA A 372 19.82 -10.66 25.96
C ALA A 372 19.40 -12.11 25.68
N GLY A 373 20.24 -13.08 26.06
CA GLY A 373 19.92 -14.51 25.97
C GLY A 373 18.74 -14.88 26.88
N GLN A 374 18.71 -14.35 28.09
CA GLN A 374 17.66 -14.61 29.07
C GLN A 374 16.33 -13.98 28.67
N GLU A 375 16.34 -12.80 28.06
CA GLU A 375 15.13 -12.17 27.49
C GLU A 375 14.57 -12.99 26.32
N TYR A 376 15.43 -13.54 25.46
CA TYR A 376 15.03 -14.39 24.34
C TYR A 376 14.40 -15.70 24.81
N VAL A 377 15.00 -16.35 25.83
CA VAL A 377 14.47 -17.58 26.43
C VAL A 377 13.11 -17.31 27.09
N ASN A 378 12.96 -16.20 27.82
CA ASN A 378 11.68 -15.83 28.43
C ASN A 378 10.59 -15.58 27.38
N LYS A 379 10.91 -14.88 26.27
CA LYS A 379 9.98 -14.69 25.14
C LYS A 379 9.60 -16.01 24.48
N PHE A 380 10.54 -16.93 24.35
CA PHE A 380 10.29 -18.25 23.78
C PHE A 380 9.39 -19.11 24.68
N ILE A 381 9.63 -19.10 25.99
CA ILE A 381 8.78 -19.79 26.98
C ILE A 381 7.37 -19.21 26.96
N ASP A 382 7.23 -17.88 26.99
CA ASP A 382 5.91 -17.22 26.99
C ASP A 382 5.14 -17.50 25.71
N SER A 383 5.81 -17.49 24.55
CA SER A 383 5.22 -17.87 23.27
C SER A 383 4.79 -19.35 23.24
N THR A 384 5.58 -20.23 23.83
CA THR A 384 5.29 -21.66 23.91
C THR A 384 4.14 -21.97 24.88
N VAL A 385 4.10 -21.30 26.04
CA VAL A 385 2.98 -21.40 26.99
C VAL A 385 1.70 -20.88 26.36
N HIS A 386 1.75 -19.74 25.68
CA HIS A 386 0.61 -19.18 24.95
C HIS A 386 0.15 -20.08 23.80
N PHE A 387 1.08 -20.77 23.12
CA PHE A 387 0.78 -21.76 22.09
C PHE A 387 0.11 -23.00 22.68
N MET A 388 0.64 -23.56 23.78
CA MET A 388 0.05 -24.72 24.45
C MET A 388 -1.33 -24.43 25.05
N HIS A 389 -1.56 -23.20 25.55
CA HIS A 389 -2.86 -22.79 26.06
C HIS A 389 -3.92 -22.63 24.94
N ARG A 390 -3.48 -22.37 23.70
CA ARG A 390 -4.33 -22.33 22.50
C ARG A 390 -4.69 -23.71 21.95
N CYS A 391 -3.90 -24.74 22.24
CA CYS A 391 -4.12 -26.10 21.76
C CYS A 391 -4.97 -26.98 22.69
N LYS A 392 -5.45 -26.45 23.84
CA LYS A 392 -6.31 -27.15 24.81
C LYS A 392 -7.79 -26.70 24.81
N LEU A 393 -8.23 -26.04 23.75
CA LEU A 393 -9.65 -25.80 23.40
C LEU A 393 -9.95 -26.55 22.11
#